data_AF-A0A3D3YRX3-F1
#
_entry.id   AF-A0A3D3YRX3-F1
#
_cell.length_a   1.000
_cell.length_b   1.000
_cell.length_c   1.000
_cell.angle_alpha   90.00
_cell.angle_beta   90.00
_cell.angle_gamma   90.00
#
_symmetry.space_group_name_H-M   'P 1'
#
loop_
_entity.id
_entity.type
_entity.pdbx_description
1 polymer ?
#
loop_
_entity_poly.entity_id
_entity_poly.type
_entity_poly.pdbx_seq_one_letter_code
_entity_poly.pdbx_strand_id
1 'polypeptide(L)' 'MRLRVDEVRMPGGRETTREIVEHGDCVAVIALDDNSNVLLVKQFRKPVEKELLEIPAGGIEPGEDPEAAVRREMREET' A
#
# COMPACT_ATOMS: atom_id res chain seq x y z
N MET A 1 2.32 -2.56 10.99
CA MET A 1 0.92 -3.03 10.96
C MET A 1 0.46 -3.33 12.38
N ARG A 2 -0.76 -2.91 12.77
CA ARG A 2 -1.33 -3.15 14.09
C ARG A 2 -2.79 -3.61 13.96
N LEU A 3 -3.19 -4.67 14.66
CA LEU A 3 -4.59 -5.05 14.78
C LEU A 3 -5.22 -4.27 15.95
N ARG A 4 -6.29 -3.54 15.67
CA ARG A 4 -7.12 -2.87 16.67
C ARG A 4 -8.53 -3.47 16.62
N VAL A 5 -9.07 -3.82 17.79
CA VAL A 5 -10.42 -4.36 17.93
C VAL A 5 -11.25 -3.35 18.69
N ASP A 6 -12.26 -2.78 18.02
CA ASP A 6 -13.16 -1.79 18.60
C ASP A 6 -14.51 -2.43 18.93
N GLU A 7 -15.08 -2.08 20.09
CA GLU A 7 -16.50 -2.29 20.34
C GLU A 7 -17.30 -1.15 19.69
N VAL A 8 -18.30 -1.52 18.89
CA VAL A 8 -19.13 -0.56 18.16
C VAL A 8 -20.61 -0.83 18.41
N ARG A 9 -21.37 0.26 18.54
CA ARG A 9 -22.83 0.22 18.67
C ARG A 9 -23.48 0.48 17.32
N MET A 10 -24.27 -0.49 16.85
CA MET A 10 -25.01 -0.39 15.60
C MET A 10 -26.25 0.51 15.74
N PRO A 11 -26.77 1.07 14.63
CA PRO A 11 -28.12 1.62 14.60
C PRO A 11 -29.12 0.55 15.08
N GLY A 12 -29.97 0.90 16.06
CA GLY A 12 -30.84 -0.06 16.75
C GLY A 12 -30.30 -0.57 18.09
N GLY A 13 -29.11 -0.15 18.51
CA GLY A 13 -28.61 -0.32 19.87
C GLY A 13 -27.83 -1.61 20.14
N ARG A 14 -27.72 -2.52 19.15
CA ARG A 14 -26.93 -3.75 19.25
C ARG A 14 -25.43 -3.44 19.31
N GLU A 15 -24.72 -4.07 20.25
CA GLU A 15 -23.26 -4.01 20.37
C GLU A 15 -22.59 -5.15 19.58
N THR A 16 -21.43 -4.87 18.98
CA THR A 16 -20.65 -5.82 18.19
C THR A 16 -19.18 -5.35 18.13
N THR A 17 -18.28 -6.17 17.62
CA THR A 17 -16.86 -5.81 17.45
C THR A 17 -16.52 -5.49 15.99
N ARG A 18 -15.49 -4.67 15.78
CA ARG A 18 -14.85 -4.43 14.48
C ARG A 18 -13.35 -4.61 14.62
N GLU A 19 -12.78 -5.44 13.75
CA GLU A 19 -11.35 -5.64 13.64
C GLU A 19 -10.81 -4.74 12.52
N ILE A 20 -9.83 -3.90 12.87
CA ILE A 20 -9.22 -2.91 11.98
C ILE A 20 -7.72 -3.22 11.92
N VAL A 21 -7.21 -3.44 10.72
CA VAL A 21 -5.77 -3.58 10.47
C VAL A 21 -5.22 -2.21 10.09
N GLU A 22 -4.53 -1.57 11.02
CA GLU A 22 -3.86 -0.29 10.79
C GLU A 22 -2.54 -0.54 10.04
N HIS A 23 -2.45 0.03 8.84
CA HIS A 23 -1.28 0.00 7.98
C HIS A 23 -0.71 1.42 7.85
N GLY A 24 0.60 1.53 7.63
CA GLY A 24 1.23 2.83 7.35
C GLY A 24 0.80 3.37 5.99
N ASP A 25 1.07 4.64 5.75
CA ASP A 25 0.80 5.24 4.44
C ASP A 25 1.72 4.64 3.37
N CYS A 26 1.23 4.58 2.14
CA CYS A 26 1.94 4.04 0.99
C CYS A 26 1.80 4.97 -0.22
N VAL A 27 2.76 4.88 -1.13
CA VAL A 27 2.72 5.51 -2.45
C VAL A 27 2.73 4.43 -3.52
N ALA A 28 2.12 4.74 -4.66
CA ALA A 28 2.20 3.93 -5.88
C ALA A 28 2.32 4.87 -7.09
N VAL A 29 3.09 4.45 -8.09
CA VAL A 29 3.51 5.33 -9.19
C VAL A 29 3.20 4.70 -10.53
N ILE A 30 2.52 5.44 -11.40
CA ILE A 30 2.41 5.10 -12.82
C ILE A 30 3.43 5.95 -13.57
N ALA A 31 4.57 5.36 -13.91
CA ALA A 31 5.59 6.01 -14.73
C ALA A 31 5.34 5.69 -16.21
N LEU A 32 5.30 6.75 -17.04
CA LEU A 32 5.14 6.66 -18.49
C LEU A 32 6.45 7.03 -19.18
N ASP A 33 6.84 6.27 -20.20
CA ASP A 33 7.91 6.67 -21.11
C ASP A 33 7.39 7.59 -22.23
N ASP A 34 8.30 8.06 -23.10
CA ASP A 34 7.96 8.95 -24.22
C ASP A 34 7.00 8.31 -25.25
N ASN A 35 6.87 6.98 -25.23
CA ASN A 35 5.97 6.22 -26.09
C ASN A 35 4.64 5.85 -25.39
N SER A 36 4.39 6.39 -24.19
CA SER A 36 3.23 6.08 -23.35
C SER A 36 3.16 4.63 -22.86
N ASN A 37 4.29 3.93 -22.78
CA ASN A 37 4.37 2.64 -22.10
C ASN A 37 4.40 2.83 -20.58
N VAL A 38 3.76 1.93 -19.84
CA VAL A 38 3.77 1.94 -18.37
C VAL A 38 4.89 1.06 -17.84
N LEU A 39 5.69 1.60 -16.90
CA LEU A 39 6.65 0.80 -16.15
C LEU A 39 5.94 -0.12 -15.16
N LEU A 40 6.26 -1.41 -15.22
CA LEU A 40 5.74 -2.44 -14.34
C LEU A 40 6.89 -3.27 -13.78
N VAL A 41 6.71 -3.78 -12.57
CA VAL A 41 7.66 -4.66 -11.89
C VAL A 41 7.01 -6.02 -11.64
N LYS A 42 7.83 -7.06 -11.57
CA LYS A 42 7.40 -8.40 -11.13
C LYS A 42 7.86 -8.62 -9.70
N GLN A 43 6.90 -8.76 -8.78
CA GLN A 43 7.19 -8.94 -7.37
C GLN A 43 6.49 -10.17 -6.81
N PHE A 44 7.23 -11.01 -6.10
CA PHE A 44 6.65 -12.15 -5.39
C PHE A 44 5.87 -11.67 -4.16
N ARG A 45 4.57 -11.96 -4.12
CA ARG A 45 3.69 -11.66 -2.99
C ARG A 45 3.39 -12.92 -2.20
N LYS A 46 3.99 -13.04 -1.01
CA LYS A 46 3.78 -14.17 -0.10
C LYS A 46 2.30 -14.48 0.20
N PRO A 47 1.41 -13.50 0.46
CA PRO A 47 0.01 -13.78 0.79
C PRO A 47 -0.77 -14.56 -0.28
N VAL A 48 -0.35 -14.47 -1.54
CA VAL A 48 -0.96 -15.18 -2.68
C VAL A 48 -0.03 -16.22 -3.31
N GLU A 49 1.18 -16.38 -2.77
CA GLU A 49 2.23 -17.33 -3.19
C GLU A 49 2.58 -17.25 -4.69
N LYS A 50 2.60 -16.05 -5.27
CA LYS A 50 2.84 -15.84 -6.71
C LYS A 50 3.62 -14.56 -6.99
N GLU A 51 4.32 -14.54 -8.12
CA GLU A 51 4.78 -13.29 -8.74
C GLU A 51 3.60 -12.57 -9.37
N LEU A 52 3.39 -11.32 -8.97
CA LEU A 52 2.40 -10.44 -9.55
C LEU A 52 3.10 -9.39 -10.41
N LEU A 53 2.42 -8.97 -11.48
CA LEU A 53 2.81 -7.81 -12.26
C LEU A 53 2.13 -6.59 -11.64
N GLU A 54 2.93 -5.64 -11.16
CA GLU A 54 2.47 -4.50 -10.36
C GLU A 54 3.10 -3.20 -10.86
N ILE A 55 2.52 -2.06 -10.48
CA ILE A 55 3.18 -0.76 -10.59
C ILE A 55 4.15 -0.57 -9.42
N PRO A 56 5.25 0.17 -9.58
CA PRO A 56 6.14 0.49 -8.46
C PRO A 56 5.37 1.13 -7.30
N ALA A 57 5.57 0.60 -6.10
CA ALA A 57 4.83 1.03 -4.91
C ALA A 57 5.54 0.64 -3.63
N GLY A 58 5.44 1.48 -2.61
CA GLY A 58 6.10 1.22 -1.34
C GLY A 58 5.57 2.04 -0.18
N GLY A 59 6.12 1.75 1.01
CA GLY A 59 5.74 2.42 2.25
C GLY A 59 6.33 3.82 2.34
N ILE A 60 5.58 4.75 2.92
CA ILE A 60 6.10 6.06 3.33
C ILE A 60 6.75 5.90 4.71
N GLU A 61 8.01 6.31 4.84
CA GLU A 61 8.68 6.29 6.13
C GLU A 61 8.14 7.38 7.08
N PRO A 62 8.22 7.20 8.41
CA PRO A 62 7.74 8.19 9.36
C PRO A 62 8.38 9.58 9.14
N GLY A 63 7.57 10.57 8.78
CA GLY A 63 8.03 11.94 8.50
C GLY A 63 8.59 12.16 7.09
N GLU A 64 8.55 11.15 6.22
CA GLU A 64 8.89 11.26 4.81
C GLU A 64 7.75 11.93 4.03
N ASP A 65 8.10 12.86 3.15
CA ASP A 65 7.14 13.45 2.22
C ASP A 65 6.79 12.43 1.10
N PRO A 66 5.52 12.32 0.67
CA PRO A 66 5.13 11.36 -0.36
C PRO A 66 5.95 11.44 -1.66
N GLU A 67 6.36 12.63 -2.10
CA GLU A 67 7.17 12.77 -3.31
C GLU A 67 8.59 12.20 -3.11
N ALA A 68 9.15 12.35 -1.91
CA ALA A 68 10.43 11.76 -1.55
C ALA A 68 10.34 10.22 -1.53
N ALA A 69 9.27 9.67 -0.96
CA ALA A 69 9.01 8.23 -0.97
C ALA A 69 8.91 7.68 -2.40
N VAL A 70 8.17 8.36 -3.29
CA VAL A 70 8.08 7.99 -4.72
C VAL A 70 9.47 7.95 -5.37
N ARG A 71 10.30 8.96 -5.14
CA ARG A 71 11.65 9.02 -5.73
C ARG A 71 12.59 7.95 -5.19
N ARG A 72 12.42 7.55 -3.93
CA ARG A 72 13.19 6.46 -3.30
C ARG A 72 12.78 5.11 -3.88
N GLU A 73 11.49 4.78 -3.84
CA GLU A 73 10.96 3.51 -4.36
C GLU A 73 11.29 3.32 -5.85
N MET A 74 11.13 4.37 -6.66
CA MET A 74 11.49 4.32 -8.08
C MET A 74 12.98 4.04 -8.32
N ARG A 75 13.89 4.37 -7.39
CA ARG A 75 15.32 4.03 -7.53
C ARG A 75 15.65 2.62 -7.03
N GLU A 76 14.85 2.06 -6.15
CA GLU A 76 15.07 0.75 -5.56
C GLU A 76 14.50 -0.37 -6.44
N GLU A 77 13.41 -0.10 -7.16
CA GLU A 77 12.68 -1.09 -7.95
C GLU A 77 12.95 -1.03 -9.47
N THR A 78 13.70 -0.02 -9.95
CA THR A 78 13.95 0.24 -11.39
C THR A 78 15.41 0.51 -11.67
#